data_AF-A0A7L4YEW1-F1
#
_entry.id   AF-A0A7L4YEW1-F1
#
_cell.length_a   1.000
_cell.length_b   1.000
_cell.length_c   1.000
_cell.angle_alpha   90.00
_cell.angle_beta   90.00
_cell.angle_gamma   90.00
#
_symmetry.space_group_name_H-M   'P 1'
#
loop_
_entity.id
_entity.type
_entity.pdbx_description
1 polymer ?
#
loop_
_entity_poly.entity_id
_entity_poly.type
_entity_poly.pdbx_seq_one_letter_code
_entity_poly.pdbx_strand_id
1 'polypeptide(L)'
;MTTLMVEIDDKTVPLNSCGWLQREKCGCIVAALVAVPTRGIVYATAQQAHQHLSKTKRERDEDDRAGRYMELITMAHYRENIRANWECSKHQPGASGD
;
A
#
# COMPACT_ATOMS: atom_id res chain seq x y z
N MET A 1 16.32 20.51 -3.87
CA MET A 1 15.89 19.28 -3.16
C MET A 1 16.09 18.11 -4.09
N THR A 2 16.74 17.05 -3.62
CA THR A 2 16.97 15.83 -4.39
C THR A 2 15.69 15.01 -4.43
N THR A 3 15.26 14.58 -5.62
CA THR A 3 14.10 13.70 -5.79
C THR A 3 14.56 12.25 -5.69
N LEU A 4 13.98 11.48 -4.76
CA LEU A 4 14.21 10.03 -4.70
C LEU A 4 13.46 9.34 -5.83
N MET A 5 14.15 8.44 -6.53
CA MET A 5 13.63 7.65 -7.64
C MET A 5 13.52 6.19 -7.21
N VAL A 6 12.57 5.46 -7.79
CA VAL A 6 12.35 4.03 -7.57
C VAL A 6 12.06 3.35 -8.90
N GLU A 7 12.45 2.09 -9.02
CA GLU A 7 12.16 1.25 -10.18
C GLU A 7 10.92 0.39 -9.90
N ILE A 8 9.91 0.51 -10.76
CA ILE A 8 8.67 -0.28 -10.71
C ILE A 8 8.36 -0.72 -12.14
N ASP A 9 8.21 -2.02 -12.38
CA ASP A 9 7.95 -2.60 -13.71
C ASP A 9 8.92 -2.08 -14.78
N ASP A 10 10.23 -2.14 -14.51
CA ASP A 10 11.33 -1.65 -15.35
C ASP A 10 11.27 -0.14 -15.67
N LYS A 11 10.46 0.64 -14.93
CA LYS A 11 10.34 2.09 -15.10
C LYS A 11 10.85 2.82 -13.86
N THR A 12 11.76 3.75 -14.08
CA THR A 12 12.24 4.67 -13.06
C THR A 12 11.25 5.83 -12.88
N VAL A 13 10.62 5.90 -11.72
CA VAL A 13 9.62 6.94 -11.39
C VAL A 13 9.99 7.69 -10.11
N PRO A 14 9.54 8.95 -9.95
CA PRO A 14 9.70 9.66 -8.69
C PRO A 14 8.95 8.94 -7.56
N LEU A 15 9.61 8.67 -6.45
CA LEU A 15 9.00 7.99 -5.31
C LEU A 15 7.83 8.79 -4.71
N ASN A 16 7.86 10.12 -4.82
CA ASN A 16 6.75 11.00 -4.41
C ASN A 16 5.51 10.93 -5.33
N SER A 17 5.59 10.21 -6.46
CA SER A 17 4.46 9.88 -7.32
C SER A 17 3.87 8.50 -7.03
N CYS A 18 4.42 7.80 -6.05
CA CYS A 18 4.03 6.45 -5.64
C CYS A 18 3.24 6.46 -4.32
N GLY A 19 2.58 5.34 -4.05
CA GLY A 19 1.92 5.06 -2.79
C GLY A 19 2.17 3.61 -2.36
N TRP A 20 2.12 3.38 -1.06
CA TRP A 20 2.19 2.04 -0.47
C TRP A 20 0.78 1.53 -0.22
N LEU A 21 0.49 0.33 -0.71
CA LEU A 21 -0.72 -0.40 -0.36
C LEU A 21 -0.35 -1.48 0.66
N GLN A 22 -1.14 -1.60 1.71
CA GLN A 22 -1.18 -2.81 2.51
C GLN A 22 -2.24 -3.72 1.93
N ARG A 23 -1.86 -4.93 1.55
CA ARG A 23 -2.77 -5.94 0.98
C ARG A 23 -2.91 -7.13 1.91
N GLU A 24 -4.10 -7.72 1.90
CA GLU A 24 -4.32 -9.07 2.39
C GLU A 24 -3.61 -10.09 1.49
N LYS A 25 -3.41 -11.32 2.02
CA LYS A 25 -2.90 -12.45 1.22
C LYS A 25 -3.74 -12.72 -0.05
N CYS A 26 -5.03 -12.37 -0.03
CA CYS A 26 -5.93 -12.50 -1.18
C CYS A 26 -5.82 -11.35 -2.20
N GLY A 27 -4.95 -10.35 -1.98
CA GLY A 27 -4.76 -9.21 -2.86
C GLY A 27 -5.63 -7.99 -2.52
N CYS A 28 -6.69 -8.12 -1.72
CA CYS A 28 -7.53 -6.96 -1.35
C CYS A 28 -6.74 -5.89 -0.59
N ILE A 29 -6.98 -4.61 -0.93
CA ILE A 29 -6.41 -3.48 -0.19
C ILE A 29 -7.08 -3.38 1.19
N VAL A 30 -6.24 -3.24 2.21
CA VAL A 30 -6.66 -2.95 3.59
C VAL A 30 -6.38 -1.50 3.96
N ALA A 31 -5.26 -0.96 3.48
CA ALA A 31 -4.87 0.41 3.72
C ALA A 31 -4.02 0.94 2.57
N ALA A 32 -4.02 2.26 2.39
CA ALA A 32 -3.18 2.96 1.45
C ALA A 32 -2.47 4.13 2.14
N LEU A 33 -1.17 4.27 1.87
CA LEU A 33 -0.32 5.36 2.34
C LEU A 33 0.23 6.10 1.14
N VAL A 34 -0.27 7.32 0.92
CA VAL A 34 0.13 8.17 -0.20
C VAL A 34 1.23 9.15 0.23
N ALA A 35 2.21 9.37 -0.63
CA ALA A 35 3.16 10.46 -0.41
C ALA A 35 2.38 11.80 -0.42
N VAL A 36 2.69 12.68 0.52
CA VAL A 36 2.16 14.05 0.55
C VAL A 36 3.34 14.99 0.28
N PRO A 37 3.58 15.37 -0.99
CA PRO A 37 4.78 16.11 -1.39
C PRO A 37 4.96 17.43 -0.63
N THR A 38 3.85 18.09 -0.27
CA THR A 38 3.86 19.37 0.47
C THR A 38 4.38 19.25 1.89
N ARG A 39 4.42 18.04 2.47
CA ARG A 39 4.94 17.77 3.82
C ARG A 39 6.33 17.12 3.81
N GLY A 40 6.88 16.82 2.63
CA GLY A 40 8.17 16.14 2.51
C GLY A 40 8.21 14.72 3.09
N ILE A 41 7.05 14.12 3.40
CA ILE A 41 6.97 12.78 3.97
C ILE A 41 6.99 11.78 2.82
N VAL A 42 8.05 10.99 2.78
CA VAL A 42 8.26 9.92 1.80
C VAL A 42 8.70 8.67 2.56
N TYR A 43 8.01 7.56 2.35
CA TYR A 43 8.38 6.26 2.91
C TYR A 43 9.15 5.49 1.84
N ALA A 44 10.46 5.37 2.03
CA ALA A 44 11.36 4.78 1.05
C ALA A 44 11.34 3.26 1.03
N THR A 45 10.88 2.62 2.10
CA THR A 45 10.87 1.15 2.20
C THR A 45 9.52 0.61 2.66
N ALA A 46 9.26 -0.64 2.30
CA ALA A 46 8.09 -1.39 2.78
C ALA A 46 8.02 -1.41 4.32
N GLN A 47 9.17 -1.56 4.99
CA GLN A 47 9.24 -1.56 6.45
C GLN A 47 8.83 -0.21 7.04
N GLN A 48 9.26 0.91 6.46
CA GLN A 48 8.86 2.25 6.91
C GLN A 48 7.36 2.47 6.75
N ALA A 49 6.79 2.02 5.63
CA ALA A 49 5.35 2.11 5.39
C ALA A 49 4.56 1.21 6.35
N HIS A 50 5.01 -0.02 6.59
CA HIS A 50 4.38 -0.96 7.53
C HIS A 50 4.42 -0.44 8.96
N GLN A 51 5.56 0.08 9.43
CA GLN A 51 5.67 0.68 10.76
C GLN A 51 4.80 1.93 10.93
N HIS A 52 4.54 2.66 9.84
CA HIS A 52 3.66 3.82 9.88
C HIS A 52 2.18 3.43 10.03
N LEU A 53 1.74 2.40 9.28
CA LEU A 53 0.38 1.89 9.34
C LEU A 53 0.12 1.09 10.64
N SER A 54 1.06 0.23 11.01
CA SER A 54 1.01 -0.67 12.17
C SER A 54 2.04 -0.24 13.21
N LYS A 55 1.62 0.70 14.05
CA LYS A 55 2.50 1.44 14.97
C LYS A 55 3.08 0.54 16.05
N THR A 56 2.27 -0.34 16.60
CA THR A 56 2.66 -1.24 17.68
C THR A 56 3.25 -2.54 17.14
N LYS A 57 4.11 -3.18 17.95
CA LYS A 57 4.61 -4.53 17.63
C LYS A 57 3.45 -5.52 17.46
N ARG A 58 2.44 -5.43 18.31
CA ARG A 58 1.27 -6.32 18.27
C ARG A 58 0.54 -6.24 16.93
N GLU A 59 0.29 -5.03 16.41
CA GLU A 59 -0.36 -4.84 15.10
C GLU A 59 0.49 -5.44 13.97
N ARG A 60 1.81 -5.24 13.99
CA ARG A 60 2.71 -5.85 13.00
C ARG A 60 2.71 -7.38 13.07
N ASP A 61 2.76 -7.94 14.27
CA ASP A 61 2.69 -9.38 14.48
C ASP A 61 1.33 -9.96 14.04
N GLU A 62 0.24 -9.17 14.13
CA GLU A 62 -1.09 -9.54 13.60
C GLU A 62 -1.13 -9.50 12.08
N ASP A 63 -0.53 -8.48 11.46
CA ASP A 63 -0.39 -8.38 10.01
C ASP A 63 0.42 -9.55 9.42
N ASP A 64 1.55 -9.88 10.05
CA ASP A 64 2.41 -10.98 9.64
C ASP A 64 1.67 -12.32 9.75
N ARG A 65 0.92 -12.53 10.83
CA ARG A 65 0.06 -13.72 11.01
C ARG A 65 -1.08 -13.80 9.99
N ALA A 66 -1.64 -12.65 9.60
CA ALA A 66 -2.66 -12.58 8.54
C ALA A 66 -2.06 -12.76 7.13
N GLY A 67 -0.72 -12.71 6.99
CA GLY A 67 -0.04 -12.76 5.71
C GLY A 67 -0.23 -11.48 4.88
N ARG A 68 -0.39 -10.34 5.56
CA ARG A 68 -0.45 -9.03 4.90
C ARG A 68 0.93 -8.62 4.41
N TYR A 69 0.97 -7.87 3.33
CA TYR A 69 2.21 -7.36 2.76
C TYR A 69 2.05 -5.93 2.25
N MET A 70 3.19 -5.25 2.12
CA MET A 70 3.27 -3.91 1.55
C MET A 70 3.66 -3.99 0.08
N GLU A 71 2.90 -3.34 -0.78
CA GLU A 71 3.16 -3.21 -2.21
C GLU A 71 3.37 -1.73 -2.55
N LEU A 72 4.44 -1.42 -3.29
CA LEU A 72 4.65 -0.08 -3.82
C LEU A 72 4.05 0.00 -5.22
N ILE A 73 3.21 1.00 -5.46
CA ILE A 73 2.59 1.23 -6.76
C ILE A 73 2.69 2.70 -7.16
N THR A 74 2.57 2.97 -8.45
CA THR A 74 2.36 4.34 -8.94
C THR A 74 0.93 4.79 -8.63
N MET A 75 0.75 6.07 -8.28
CA MET A 75 -0.60 6.60 -8.06
C MET A 75 -1.42 6.72 -9.35
N ALA A 76 -0.77 6.72 -10.52
CA ALA A 76 -1.44 6.58 -11.81
C ALA A 76 -2.08 5.18 -11.93
N HIS A 77 -1.30 4.12 -11.70
CA HIS A 77 -1.79 2.75 -11.73
C HIS A 77 -2.94 2.53 -10.74
N TYR A 78 -2.84 3.07 -9.52
CA TYR A 78 -3.92 3.02 -8.53
C TYR A 78 -5.24 3.56 -9.08
N ARG A 79 -5.21 4.74 -9.72
CA ARG A 79 -6.41 5.43 -10.23
C ARG A 79 -6.99 4.75 -11.47
N GLU A 80 -6.16 4.12 -12.28
CA GLU A 80 -6.57 3.50 -13.53
C GLU A 80 -7.09 2.08 -13.34
N ASN A 81 -6.46 1.30 -12.45
CA ASN A 81 -6.65 -0.15 -12.41
C ASN A 81 -7.27 -0.65 -11.09
N ILE A 82 -6.98 0.01 -9.96
CA ILE A 82 -7.33 -0.55 -8.65
C ILE A 82 -8.57 0.13 -8.04
N ARG A 83 -8.54 1.45 -7.84
CA ARG A 83 -9.62 2.22 -7.18
C ARG A 83 -10.18 1.50 -5.94
N ALA A 84 -11.51 1.46 -5.78
CA ALA A 84 -12.21 0.78 -4.69
C ALA A 84 -12.67 -0.64 -5.08
N ASN A 85 -11.93 -1.30 -5.99
CA ASN A 85 -12.27 -2.66 -6.40
C ASN A 85 -11.78 -3.66 -5.35
N TRP A 86 -12.66 -4.60 -5.00
CA TRP A 86 -12.31 -5.72 -4.13
C TRP A 86 -11.90 -6.91 -4.98
N GLU A 87 -10.71 -7.43 -4.72
CA GLU A 87 -10.13 -8.56 -5.46
C GLU A 87 -10.81 -9.91 -5.13
N CYS A 88 -11.65 -9.97 -4.10
CA CYS A 88 -12.36 -11.18 -3.74
C CYS A 88 -13.74 -10.93 -3.14
N SER A 89 -14.62 -11.92 -3.29
CA SER A 89 -16.00 -11.90 -2.77
C SER A 89 -16.05 -11.75 -1.25
N LYS A 90 -15.08 -12.30 -0.51
CA LYS A 90 -15.01 -12.21 0.96
C LYS A 90 -15.00 -10.76 1.48
N HIS A 91 -14.45 -9.82 0.72
CA HIS A 91 -14.32 -8.43 1.13
C HIS A 91 -15.19 -7.47 0.32
N GLN A 92 -16.04 -7.99 -0.57
CA GLN A 92 -17.03 -7.17 -1.27
C GLN A 92 -18.07 -6.62 -0.26
N PRO A 93 -18.41 -5.33 -0.32
CA PRO A 93 -19.50 -4.75 0.47
C PRO A 93 -20.79 -5.50 0.15
N GLY A 94 -21.38 -6.15 1.16
CA GLY A 94 -22.55 -7.02 1.01
C GLY A 94 -22.25 -8.52 1.12
N ALA A 95 -20.99 -8.93 1.24
CA ALA A 95 -20.61 -10.29 1.64
C ALA A 95 -20.76 -10.51 3.15
N SER A 96 -21.93 -10.19 3.69
CA SER A 96 -22.39 -10.77 4.95
C SER A 96 -22.77 -12.21 4.65
N GLY A 97 -22.07 -13.14 5.30
CA GLY A 97 -22.16 -14.58 5.06
C GLY A 97 -23.56 -15.17 5.23
N ASP A 98 -23.76 -16.26 4.49
CA ASP A 98 -24.66 -17.36 4.87
C ASP A 98 -24.01 -18.22 5.96
#